data_AF-A0A9D7DBA2-F1
#
_entry.id   AF-A0A9D7DBA2-F1
#
_cell.length_a   1.000
_cell.length_b   1.000
_cell.length_c   1.000
_cell.angle_alpha   90.00
_cell.angle_beta   90.00
_cell.angle_gamma   90.00
#
_symmetry.space_group_name_H-M   'P 1'
#
loop_
_entity.id
_entity.type
_entity.pdbx_description
1 polymer ?
#
loop_
_entity_poly.entity_id
_entity_poly.type
_entity_poly.pdbx_seq_one_letter_code
_entity_poly.pdbx_strand_id
1 'polypeptide(L)'
;MLGIVVGMAVMLLTLGITQGFQREVRAKVTGAGAHLQIAAIGQSDPKETIRIPIDQSFYPSLDTVPGVAHIQVYATRPGIIETENDIEGVVLKGIGKDHDAEFLRSHLVEGDLPAIGDSTRPIDLLLSSYHGERLHIGVDDTITTYLVRGRDEIRPRKFRVCGIYMTGLEQIDHHLVYVDIDHLQRFAQWGLKAEIDVGQVEDGRFVELKGLAFGATVSTPMNGQGRN
;
A
#
# COMPACT_ATOMS: atom_id res chain seq x y z
N MET A 1 29.30 48.53 7.76
CA MET A 1 27.84 48.44 7.51
C MET A 1 27.51 47.54 6.33
N LEU A 2 27.99 47.84 5.11
CA LEU A 2 27.72 47.02 3.90
C LEU A 2 28.07 45.52 4.06
N GLY A 3 29.24 45.18 4.61
CA GLY A 3 29.61 43.78 4.85
C GLY A 3 28.70 43.05 5.84
N ILE A 4 28.16 43.75 6.84
CA ILE A 4 27.21 43.19 7.81
C ILE A 4 25.87 42.90 7.13
N VAL A 5 25.39 43.83 6.30
CA VAL A 5 24.14 43.67 5.54
C VAL A 5 24.24 42.48 4.58
N VAL A 6 25.34 42.39 3.83
CA VAL A 6 25.56 41.26 2.91
C VAL A 6 25.67 39.93 3.68
N GLY A 7 26.41 39.91 4.79
CA GLY A 7 26.53 38.72 5.64
C GLY A 7 25.18 38.25 6.20
N MET A 8 24.36 39.18 6.69
CA MET A 8 23.01 38.87 7.17
C MET A 8 22.09 38.41 6.04
N ALA A 9 22.15 39.04 4.86
CA ALA A 9 21.33 38.64 3.71
C ALA A 9 21.64 37.20 3.27
N VAL A 10 22.92 36.84 3.16
CA VAL A 10 23.34 35.47 2.81
C VAL A 10 22.94 34.47 3.89
N MET A 11 23.04 34.83 5.17
CA MET A 11 22.61 33.97 6.27
C MET A 11 21.09 33.71 6.24
N LEU A 12 20.29 34.75 6.02
CA LEU A 12 18.84 34.62 5.92
C LEU A 12 18.42 33.81 4.70
N LEU A 13 19.09 34.02 3.56
CA LEU A 13 18.83 33.26 2.33
C LEU A 13 19.16 31.78 2.52
N THR A 14 20.32 31.48 3.10
CA THR A 14 20.71 30.10 3.44
C THR A 14 19.67 29.46 4.36
N LEU A 15 19.28 30.13 5.45
CA LEU A 15 18.31 29.61 6.40
C LEU A 15 16.94 29.37 5.75
N GLY A 16 16.48 30.30 4.92
CA GLY A 16 15.22 30.19 4.20
C GLY A 16 15.21 28.99 3.23
N ILE A 17 16.28 28.81 2.46
CA ILE A 17 16.42 27.68 1.53
C ILE A 17 16.47 26.36 2.31
N THR A 18 17.29 26.26 3.36
CA THR A 18 17.41 25.03 4.15
C THR A 18 16.08 24.64 4.79
N GLN A 19 15.37 25.59 5.41
CA GLN A 19 14.09 25.32 6.05
C GLN A 19 12.97 24.99 5.03
N GLY A 20 12.96 25.66 3.88
CA GLY A 20 12.03 25.38 2.79
C GLY A 20 12.24 23.97 2.25
N PHE A 21 13.49 23.60 1.96
CA PHE A 21 13.84 22.27 1.48
C PHE A 21 13.49 21.17 2.48
N GLN A 22 13.82 21.34 3.77
CA GLN A 22 13.48 20.38 4.81
C GLN A 22 11.97 20.16 4.93
N ARG A 23 11.19 21.25 4.82
CA ARG A 23 9.72 21.18 4.86
C ARG A 23 9.17 20.41 3.67
N GLU A 24 9.68 20.70 2.48
CA GLU A 24 9.25 20.06 1.24
C GLU A 24 9.56 18.55 1.24
N VAL A 25 10.80 18.18 1.59
CA VAL A 25 11.19 16.77 1.68
C VAL A 25 10.35 16.05 2.73
N ARG A 26 10.15 16.66 3.91
CA ARG A 26 9.32 16.06 4.95
C ARG A 26 7.90 15.84 4.46
N ALA A 27 7.28 16.83 3.82
CA ALA A 27 5.91 16.72 3.31
C ALA A 27 5.77 15.60 2.28
N LYS A 28 6.75 15.42 1.38
CA LYS A 28 6.74 14.34 0.38
C LYS A 28 6.91 12.96 1.02
N VAL A 29 7.86 12.81 1.94
CA VAL A 29 8.10 11.55 2.64
C VAL A 29 6.88 11.13 3.46
N THR A 30 6.25 12.06 4.18
CA THR A 30 5.08 11.75 5.00
C THR A 30 3.81 11.58 4.17
N GLY A 31 3.67 12.30 3.04
CA GLY A 31 2.54 12.19 2.12
C GLY A 31 2.54 10.88 1.34
N ALA A 32 3.70 10.45 0.82
CA ALA A 32 3.82 9.15 0.17
C ALA A 32 3.81 7.99 1.17
N GLY A 33 4.24 8.21 2.41
CA GLY A 33 4.33 7.22 3.48
C GLY A 33 3.22 7.39 4.51
N ALA A 34 3.65 7.64 5.74
CA ALA A 34 2.82 8.06 6.87
C ALA A 34 3.74 8.71 7.92
N HIS A 35 3.17 9.48 8.86
CA HIS A 35 3.91 9.98 10.01
C HIS A 35 4.28 8.87 11.00
N LEU A 36 3.41 7.86 11.13
CA LEU A 36 3.57 6.69 11.97
C LEU A 36 3.09 5.47 11.18
N GLN A 37 3.80 4.36 11.30
CA GLN A 37 3.46 3.11 10.66
C GLN A 37 3.32 2.00 11.70
N ILE A 38 2.23 1.24 11.62
CA ILE A 38 2.02 0.05 12.43
C ILE A 38 2.46 -1.13 11.58
N ALA A 39 3.63 -1.69 11.90
CA ALA A 39 4.17 -2.88 11.27
C ALA A 39 4.12 -4.06 12.24
N ALA A 40 4.08 -5.27 11.69
CA ALA A 40 4.09 -6.47 12.50
C ALA A 40 5.51 -6.77 13.01
N ILE A 41 5.61 -7.30 14.24
CA ILE A 41 6.90 -7.57 14.91
C ILE A 41 7.79 -8.55 14.12
N GLY A 42 7.20 -9.44 13.32
CA GLY A 42 7.94 -10.40 12.49
C GLY A 42 8.37 -9.89 11.11
N GLN A 43 8.14 -8.61 10.78
CA GLN A 43 8.51 -8.05 9.49
C GLN A 43 10.02 -7.79 9.42
N SER A 44 10.73 -8.52 8.56
CA SER A 44 12.18 -8.38 8.38
C SER A 44 12.57 -7.39 7.27
N ASP A 45 11.74 -7.24 6.24
CA ASP A 45 11.97 -6.32 5.13
C ASP A 45 10.92 -5.17 5.18
N PRO A 46 11.34 -3.90 5.28
CA PRO A 46 10.43 -2.75 5.20
C PRO A 46 9.62 -2.69 3.89
N LYS A 47 10.11 -3.28 2.81
CA LYS A 47 9.47 -3.29 1.48
C LYS A 47 8.45 -4.41 1.31
N GLU A 48 8.43 -5.38 2.22
CA GLU A 48 7.47 -6.49 2.22
C GLU A 48 6.66 -6.51 3.51
N THR A 49 5.41 -6.06 3.44
CA THR A 49 4.50 -6.14 4.59
C THR A 49 4.05 -7.57 4.84
N ILE A 50 3.86 -7.92 6.11
CA ILE A 50 3.15 -9.14 6.52
C ILE A 50 1.75 -8.81 7.02
N ARG A 51 0.85 -9.80 6.98
CA ARG A 51 -0.55 -9.62 7.36
C ARG A 51 -0.69 -9.20 8.82
N ILE A 52 -1.45 -8.13 9.05
CA ILE A 52 -1.93 -7.72 10.37
C ILE A 52 -3.46 -7.88 10.38
N PRO A 53 -4.05 -8.57 11.38
CA PRO A 53 -5.51 -8.61 11.54
C PRO A 53 -6.06 -7.20 11.76
N ILE A 54 -7.10 -6.81 11.04
CA ILE A 54 -7.72 -5.47 11.18
C ILE A 54 -8.48 -5.31 12.51
N ASP A 55 -8.98 -6.42 13.06
CA ASP A 55 -9.64 -6.47 14.37
C ASP A 55 -8.57 -6.38 15.46
N GLN A 56 -8.32 -5.16 15.92
CA GLN A 56 -7.38 -4.83 16.98
C GLN A 56 -8.09 -3.95 17.99
N SER A 57 -7.74 -4.04 19.27
CA SER A 57 -8.35 -3.23 20.33
C SER A 57 -8.22 -1.72 20.10
N PHE A 58 -7.26 -1.30 19.29
CA PHE A 58 -6.98 0.09 18.97
C PHE A 58 -7.67 0.58 17.68
N TYR A 59 -8.20 -0.32 16.84
CA TYR A 59 -8.81 -0.01 15.56
C TYR A 59 -10.33 -0.29 15.61
N PRO A 60 -11.21 0.59 15.09
CA PRO A 60 -10.91 1.80 14.32
C PRO A 60 -10.63 3.06 15.17
N SER A 61 -10.77 2.98 16.50
CA SER A 61 -10.83 4.14 17.41
C SER A 61 -9.59 5.02 17.52
N LEU A 62 -8.49 4.72 16.82
CA LEU A 62 -7.28 5.56 16.84
C LEU A 62 -7.55 6.98 16.32
N ASP A 63 -8.60 7.16 15.53
CA ASP A 63 -9.04 8.44 14.98
C ASP A 63 -9.57 9.39 16.07
N THR A 64 -9.95 8.84 17.22
CA THR A 64 -10.35 9.61 18.41
C THR A 64 -9.17 10.13 19.23
N VAL A 65 -7.95 9.68 18.95
CA VAL A 65 -6.75 10.08 19.69
C VAL A 65 -6.30 11.48 19.26
N PRO A 66 -6.15 12.44 20.18
CA PRO A 66 -5.67 13.78 19.85
C PRO A 66 -4.33 13.74 19.10
N GLY A 67 -4.28 14.38 17.93
CA GLY A 67 -3.11 14.41 17.06
C GLY A 67 -3.09 13.36 15.94
N VAL A 68 -4.02 12.40 15.93
CA VAL A 68 -4.22 11.51 14.79
C VAL A 68 -5.21 12.16 13.83
N ALA A 69 -4.72 12.59 12.67
CA ALA A 69 -5.57 13.22 11.65
C ALA A 69 -6.32 12.19 10.79
N HIS A 70 -5.67 11.06 10.51
CA HIS A 70 -6.15 10.07 9.56
C HIS A 70 -5.45 8.72 9.77
N ILE A 71 -6.16 7.63 9.46
CA ILE A 71 -5.65 6.26 9.49
C ILE A 71 -6.01 5.60 8.17
N GLN A 72 -5.03 4.93 7.57
CA GLN A 72 -5.20 4.21 6.32
C GLN A 72 -4.46 2.87 6.36
N VAL A 73 -5.05 1.84 5.77
CA VAL A 73 -4.39 0.56 5.56
C VAL A 73 -3.49 0.62 4.34
N TYR A 74 -2.38 -0.12 4.40
CA TYR A 74 -1.47 -0.27 3.27
C TYR A 74 -0.90 -1.69 3.24
N ALA A 75 -0.42 -2.09 2.07
CA ALA A 75 0.44 -3.26 1.92
C ALA A 75 1.56 -2.90 0.95
N THR A 76 2.75 -3.45 1.14
CA THR A 76 3.84 -3.31 0.18
C THR A 76 4.38 -4.67 -0.22
N ARG A 77 4.77 -4.78 -1.49
CA ARG A 77 5.44 -5.95 -2.02
C ARG A 77 6.51 -5.56 -3.02
N PRO A 78 7.73 -6.12 -2.97
CA PRO A 78 8.63 -6.04 -4.10
C PRO A 78 8.02 -6.71 -5.34
N GLY A 79 8.31 -6.14 -6.50
CA GLY A 79 7.93 -6.67 -7.79
C GLY A 79 8.92 -6.23 -8.86
N ILE A 80 8.80 -6.85 -10.03
CA ILE A 80 9.63 -6.55 -11.20
C ILE A 80 8.68 -6.24 -12.35
N ILE A 81 8.83 -5.08 -12.97
CA ILE A 81 8.15 -4.74 -14.22
C ILE A 81 9.06 -5.18 -15.36
N GLU A 82 8.52 -5.98 -16.28
CA GLU A 82 9.23 -6.40 -17.50
C GLU A 82 8.50 -5.83 -18.71
N THR A 83 9.27 -5.26 -19.61
CA THR A 83 8.84 -4.88 -20.96
C THR A 83 9.69 -5.64 -21.98
N GLU A 84 9.40 -5.48 -23.27
CA GLU A 84 10.19 -6.12 -24.33
C GLU A 84 11.67 -5.66 -24.32
N ASN A 85 11.95 -4.46 -23.79
CA ASN A 85 13.25 -3.82 -23.90
C ASN A 85 13.99 -3.67 -22.57
N ASP A 86 13.28 -3.60 -21.44
CA ASP A 86 13.88 -3.28 -20.14
C ASP A 86 13.15 -3.93 -18.95
N ILE A 87 13.85 -4.04 -17.82
CA ILE A 87 13.41 -4.65 -16.58
C ILE A 87 13.70 -3.70 -15.41
N GLU A 88 12.66 -3.36 -14.65
CA GLU A 88 12.75 -2.45 -13.51
C GLU A 88 12.26 -3.10 -12.22
N GLY A 89 13.04 -2.93 -11.14
CA GLY A 89 12.65 -3.34 -9.80
C GLY A 89 11.79 -2.28 -9.14
N VAL A 90 10.60 -2.66 -8.68
CA VAL A 90 9.63 -1.74 -8.04
C VAL A 90 9.10 -2.30 -6.73
N VAL A 91 8.49 -1.44 -5.94
CA VAL A 91 7.71 -1.80 -4.75
C VAL A 91 6.27 -1.38 -5.03
N LEU A 92 5.39 -2.37 -5.15
CA LEU A 92 3.98 -2.13 -5.28
C LEU A 92 3.45 -1.75 -3.91
N LYS A 93 2.89 -0.55 -3.80
CA LYS A 93 2.18 -0.07 -2.64
C LYS A 93 0.68 -0.17 -2.88
N GLY A 94 0.07 -1.11 -2.17
CA GLY A 94 -1.36 -1.31 -2.10
C GLY A 94 -2.00 -0.23 -1.23
N ILE A 95 -2.96 0.51 -1.79
CA ILE A 95 -3.76 1.52 -1.09
C ILE A 95 -5.21 1.05 -0.95
N GLY A 96 -5.80 1.30 0.22
CA GLY A 96 -7.20 0.97 0.52
C GLY A 96 -8.16 2.12 0.20
N LYS A 97 -9.47 1.88 0.38
CA LYS A 97 -10.52 2.90 0.18
C LYS A 97 -10.44 4.05 1.18
N ASP A 98 -9.79 3.79 2.30
CA ASP A 98 -9.47 4.72 3.35
C ASP A 98 -8.25 5.61 3.01
N HIS A 99 -7.53 5.38 1.90
CA HIS A 99 -6.35 6.17 1.57
C HIS A 99 -6.66 7.65 1.32
N ASP A 100 -5.83 8.54 1.88
CA ASP A 100 -5.87 9.96 1.56
C ASP A 100 -5.26 10.23 0.17
N ALA A 101 -6.14 10.45 -0.80
CA ALA A 101 -5.80 10.68 -2.19
C ALA A 101 -5.22 12.09 -2.48
N GLU A 102 -5.23 13.03 -1.53
CA GLU A 102 -4.77 14.41 -1.78
C GLU A 102 -3.30 14.45 -2.22
N PHE A 103 -2.45 13.63 -1.60
CA PHE A 103 -1.04 13.54 -1.95
C PHE A 103 -0.84 13.05 -3.39
N LEU A 104 -1.49 11.95 -3.79
CA LEU A 104 -1.34 11.42 -5.14
C LEU A 104 -1.94 12.35 -6.19
N ARG A 105 -3.09 12.97 -5.87
CA ARG A 105 -3.77 13.90 -6.79
C ARG A 105 -2.96 15.16 -7.05
N SER A 106 -2.27 15.68 -6.04
CA SER A 106 -1.41 16.88 -6.19
C SER A 106 -0.13 16.62 -6.98
N HIS A 107 0.26 15.35 -7.15
CA HIS A 107 1.46 14.93 -7.90
C HIS A 107 1.13 14.16 -9.19
N LEU A 108 -0.15 14.11 -9.59
CA LEU A 108 -0.58 13.45 -10.82
C LEU A 108 -0.19 14.32 -12.03
N VAL A 109 0.49 13.72 -12.99
CA VAL A 109 0.95 14.38 -14.23
C VAL A 109 -0.01 14.08 -15.38
N GLU A 110 -0.44 12.82 -15.51
CA GLU A 110 -1.30 12.35 -16.59
C GLU A 110 -2.23 11.22 -16.12
N GLY A 111 -3.40 11.08 -16.75
CA GLY A 111 -4.38 10.03 -16.46
C GLY A 111 -5.16 10.26 -15.16
N ASP A 112 -5.47 9.17 -14.48
CA ASP A 112 -6.31 9.14 -13.27
C ASP A 112 -5.68 8.30 -12.14
N LEU A 113 -6.20 8.48 -10.93
CA LEU A 113 -5.88 7.64 -9.78
C LEU A 113 -6.46 6.22 -9.95
N PRO A 114 -5.82 5.19 -9.39
CA PRO A 114 -6.25 3.80 -9.58
C PRO A 114 -7.63 3.58 -8.94
N ALA A 115 -8.51 2.88 -9.64
CA ALA A 115 -9.82 2.53 -9.10
C ALA A 115 -9.68 1.54 -7.93
N ILE A 116 -10.16 1.94 -6.74
CA ILE A 116 -10.02 1.13 -5.52
C ILE A 116 -11.31 0.38 -5.19
N GLY A 117 -11.18 -0.93 -4.99
CA GLY A 117 -12.28 -1.84 -4.68
C GLY A 117 -13.12 -2.22 -5.89
N ASP A 118 -12.67 -1.88 -7.11
CA ASP A 118 -13.26 -2.43 -8.31
C ASP A 118 -12.65 -3.81 -8.57
N SER A 119 -13.52 -4.82 -8.64
CA SER A 119 -13.10 -6.20 -8.94
C SER A 119 -13.01 -6.47 -10.44
N THR A 120 -13.46 -5.54 -11.27
CA THR A 120 -13.44 -5.67 -12.72
C THR A 120 -12.03 -5.54 -13.28
N ARG A 121 -11.83 -6.10 -14.46
CA ARG A 121 -10.58 -5.96 -15.22
C ARG A 121 -10.79 -4.86 -16.27
N PRO A 122 -9.75 -4.11 -16.64
CA PRO A 122 -8.34 -4.25 -16.25
C PRO A 122 -8.05 -3.76 -14.82
N ILE A 123 -6.94 -4.23 -14.24
CA ILE A 123 -6.51 -3.82 -12.91
C ILE A 123 -5.65 -2.58 -13.05
N ASP A 124 -5.98 -1.53 -12.33
CA ASP A 124 -5.28 -0.26 -12.45
C ASP A 124 -3.98 -0.21 -11.63
N LEU A 125 -3.02 0.51 -12.19
CA LEU A 125 -1.72 0.76 -11.61
C LEU A 125 -1.31 2.20 -11.93
N LEU A 126 -0.90 2.92 -10.89
CA LEU A 126 -0.37 4.27 -11.01
C LEU A 126 1.16 4.21 -11.05
N LEU A 127 1.74 4.63 -12.17
CA LEU A 127 3.15 4.52 -12.44
C LEU A 127 3.87 5.85 -12.16
N SER A 128 5.10 5.80 -11.66
CA SER A 128 5.95 6.99 -11.61
C SER A 128 6.41 7.38 -13.00
N SER A 129 6.51 8.68 -13.29
CA SER A 129 7.05 9.21 -14.54
C SER A 129 8.44 8.65 -14.84
N TYR A 130 9.27 8.43 -13.82
CA TYR A 130 10.61 7.83 -13.95
C TYR A 130 10.56 6.44 -14.61
N HIS A 131 9.66 5.57 -14.14
CA HIS A 131 9.51 4.24 -14.72
C HIS A 131 8.82 4.29 -16.08
N GLY A 132 7.84 5.19 -16.27
CA GLY A 132 7.17 5.38 -17.56
C GLY A 132 8.14 5.79 -18.67
N GLU A 133 9.02 6.75 -18.40
CA GLU A 133 10.03 7.21 -19.37
C GLU A 133 11.04 6.12 -19.72
N ARG A 134 11.58 5.42 -18.72
CA ARG A 134 12.62 4.37 -18.90
C ARG A 134 12.09 3.14 -19.62
N LEU A 135 10.91 2.69 -19.23
CA LEU A 135 10.29 1.52 -19.81
C LEU A 135 9.50 1.83 -21.10
N HIS A 136 9.42 3.11 -21.49
CA HIS A 136 8.62 3.60 -22.62
C HIS A 136 7.13 3.20 -22.52
N ILE A 137 6.55 3.40 -21.34
CA ILE A 137 5.16 3.08 -21.01
C ILE A 137 4.39 4.37 -20.72
N GLY A 138 3.22 4.51 -21.36
CA GLY A 138 2.29 5.61 -21.16
C GLY A 138 1.03 5.21 -20.38
N VAL A 139 0.08 6.15 -20.28
CA VAL A 139 -1.27 5.87 -19.77
C VAL A 139 -2.00 4.93 -20.73
N ASP A 140 -2.85 4.06 -20.18
CA ASP A 140 -3.61 2.98 -20.83
C ASP A 140 -2.81 1.79 -21.37
N ASP A 141 -1.48 1.84 -21.31
CA ASP A 141 -0.64 0.68 -21.61
C ASP A 141 -0.84 -0.45 -20.60
N THR A 142 -0.70 -1.69 -21.06
CA THR A 142 -0.77 -2.88 -20.20
C THR A 142 0.62 -3.43 -19.94
N ILE A 143 0.99 -3.50 -18.67
CA ILE A 143 2.30 -3.94 -18.21
C ILE A 143 2.19 -5.26 -17.45
N THR A 144 3.24 -6.08 -17.50
CA THR A 144 3.33 -7.29 -16.69
C THR A 144 4.28 -7.04 -15.53
N THR A 145 3.76 -7.20 -14.31
CA THR A 145 4.55 -7.13 -13.09
C THR A 145 4.66 -8.52 -12.48
N TYR A 146 5.87 -8.96 -12.22
CA TYR A 146 6.17 -10.21 -11.55
C TYR A 146 6.28 -9.94 -10.07
N LEU A 147 5.38 -10.56 -9.31
CA LEU A 147 5.41 -10.48 -7.86
C LEU A 147 6.07 -11.75 -7.33
N VAL A 148 7.05 -11.56 -6.44
CA VAL A 148 7.84 -12.66 -5.87
C VAL A 148 7.32 -12.96 -4.46
N ARG A 149 7.20 -14.24 -4.14
CA ARG A 149 6.90 -14.75 -2.80
C ARG A 149 7.87 -15.87 -2.44
N GLY A 150 8.72 -15.64 -1.44
CA GLY A 150 9.76 -16.60 -1.09
C GLY A 150 10.75 -16.85 -2.24
N ARG A 151 11.40 -18.02 -2.25
CA ARG A 151 12.46 -18.34 -3.23
C ARG A 151 11.95 -18.85 -4.57
N ASP A 152 10.76 -19.46 -4.63
CA ASP A 152 10.34 -20.26 -5.79
C ASP A 152 8.99 -19.84 -6.40
N GLU A 153 8.28 -18.86 -5.82
CA GLU A 153 6.95 -18.48 -6.28
C GLU A 153 6.94 -17.08 -6.92
N ILE A 154 7.18 -17.04 -8.23
CA ILE A 154 7.03 -15.83 -9.06
C ILE A 154 5.70 -15.93 -9.80
N ARG A 155 4.82 -14.94 -9.63
CA ARG A 155 3.54 -14.89 -10.35
C ARG A 155 3.42 -13.61 -11.19
N PRO A 156 3.25 -13.72 -12.53
CA PRO A 156 2.99 -12.55 -13.36
C PRO A 156 1.58 -12.02 -13.12
N ARG A 157 1.45 -10.71 -13.10
CA ARG A 157 0.18 -10.00 -13.02
C ARG A 157 0.16 -8.88 -14.04
N LYS A 158 -0.91 -8.82 -14.84
CA LYS A 158 -1.12 -7.74 -15.79
C LYS A 158 -1.85 -6.58 -15.12
N PHE A 159 -1.33 -5.39 -15.33
CA PHE A 159 -1.89 -4.13 -14.87
C PHE A 159 -2.03 -3.17 -16.05
N ARG A 160 -3.07 -2.35 -16.05
CA ARG A 160 -3.19 -1.19 -16.94
C ARG A 160 -2.67 0.02 -16.20
N VAL A 161 -1.83 0.82 -16.87
CA VAL A 161 -1.38 2.09 -16.32
C VAL A 161 -2.54 3.09 -16.38
N CYS A 162 -3.14 3.42 -15.25
CA CYS A 162 -4.27 4.35 -15.20
C CYS A 162 -3.83 5.81 -15.18
N GLY A 163 -2.59 6.06 -14.74
CA GLY A 163 -2.03 7.40 -14.64
C GLY A 163 -0.55 7.39 -14.32
N ILE A 164 0.06 8.56 -14.47
CA ILE A 164 1.47 8.82 -14.25
C ILE A 164 1.61 9.92 -13.20
N TYR A 165 2.40 9.67 -12.15
CA TYR A 165 2.68 10.65 -11.09
C TYR A 165 4.16 11.05 -11.06
N MET A 166 4.47 12.22 -10.50
CA MET A 166 5.84 12.68 -10.27
C MET A 166 5.91 13.47 -8.96
N THR A 167 6.64 12.96 -7.97
CA THR A 167 6.84 13.69 -6.70
C THR A 167 8.09 14.56 -6.72
N GLY A 168 9.06 14.26 -7.60
CA GLY A 168 10.38 14.88 -7.61
C GLY A 168 11.27 14.42 -6.46
N LEU A 169 10.88 13.39 -5.71
CA LEU A 169 11.71 12.74 -4.71
C LEU A 169 12.09 11.34 -5.19
N GLU A 170 13.38 11.15 -5.44
CA GLU A 170 13.95 9.93 -6.02
C GLU A 170 13.56 8.66 -5.25
N GLN A 171 13.54 8.74 -3.92
CA GLN A 171 13.21 7.60 -3.05
C GLN A 171 11.76 7.13 -3.20
N ILE A 172 10.89 7.96 -3.75
CA ILE A 172 9.50 7.63 -4.08
C ILE A 172 9.41 7.27 -5.56
N ASP A 173 9.86 8.17 -6.44
CA ASP A 173 9.63 8.06 -7.88
C ASP A 173 10.39 6.88 -8.51
N HIS A 174 11.52 6.45 -7.96
CA HIS A 174 12.29 5.32 -8.49
C HIS A 174 11.90 3.96 -7.90
N HIS A 175 10.99 3.95 -6.93
CA HIS A 175 10.71 2.75 -6.14
C HIS A 175 9.24 2.40 -6.04
N LEU A 176 8.34 3.37 -5.97
CA LEU A 176 6.94 3.13 -5.66
C LEU A 176 6.06 3.08 -6.92
N VAL A 177 5.09 2.19 -6.85
CA VAL A 177 4.01 2.04 -7.82
C VAL A 177 2.74 1.77 -7.04
N TYR A 178 1.64 2.47 -7.31
CA TYR A 178 0.42 2.34 -6.50
C TYR A 178 -0.62 1.45 -7.18
N VAL A 179 -1.24 0.58 -6.39
CA VAL A 179 -2.29 -0.34 -6.84
C VAL A 179 -3.36 -0.49 -5.76
N ASP A 180 -4.51 -1.07 -6.10
CA ASP A 180 -5.47 -1.49 -5.08
C ASP A 180 -4.88 -2.60 -4.19
N ILE A 181 -4.94 -2.37 -2.87
CA ILE A 181 -4.47 -3.28 -1.83
C ILE A 181 -5.02 -4.70 -1.99
N ASP A 182 -6.26 -4.85 -2.46
CA ASP A 182 -6.93 -6.15 -2.65
C ASP A 182 -6.15 -7.08 -3.58
N HIS A 183 -5.39 -6.54 -4.54
CA HIS A 183 -4.53 -7.34 -5.41
C HIS A 183 -3.32 -7.90 -4.68
N LEU A 184 -2.68 -7.10 -3.83
CA LEU A 184 -1.54 -7.53 -3.05
C LEU A 184 -1.95 -8.55 -2.00
N GLN A 185 -3.10 -8.36 -1.34
CA GLN A 185 -3.66 -9.29 -0.36
C GLN A 185 -4.01 -10.64 -0.99
N ARG A 186 -4.67 -10.63 -2.17
CA ARG A 186 -4.97 -11.86 -2.92
C ARG A 186 -3.71 -12.58 -3.37
N PHE A 187 -2.71 -11.85 -3.88
CA PHE A 187 -1.42 -12.45 -4.23
C PHE A 187 -0.73 -13.04 -2.99
N ALA A 188 -0.86 -12.39 -1.83
CA ALA A 188 -0.23 -12.83 -0.58
C ALA A 188 -0.99 -13.98 0.09
N GLN A 189 -2.13 -14.39 -0.47
CA GLN A 189 -3.06 -15.35 0.12
C GLN A 189 -3.52 -14.91 1.52
N TRP A 190 -3.70 -13.60 1.73
CA TRP A 190 -4.21 -13.05 3.00
C TRP A 190 -5.71 -13.25 3.21
N GLY A 191 -6.34 -14.12 2.39
CA GLY A 191 -7.73 -14.53 2.53
C GLY A 191 -8.01 -15.39 3.76
N LEU A 192 -9.23 -15.92 3.78
CA LEU A 192 -9.78 -16.73 4.86
C LEU A 192 -8.97 -18.02 5.02
N LYS A 193 -8.19 -18.14 6.10
CA LYS A 193 -7.66 -19.42 6.55
C LYS A 193 -8.78 -20.08 7.35
N ALA A 194 -9.42 -21.10 6.77
CA ALA A 194 -10.29 -22.00 7.51
C ALA A 194 -9.44 -23.18 7.99
N GLU A 195 -9.31 -23.33 9.29
CA GLU A 195 -8.77 -24.54 9.92
C GLU A 195 -9.95 -25.34 10.47
N ILE A 196 -10.01 -26.63 10.13
CA ILE A 196 -11.02 -27.55 10.64
C ILE A 196 -10.31 -28.48 11.60
N ASP A 197 -10.55 -28.31 12.89
CA ASP A 197 -10.11 -29.23 13.92
C ASP A 197 -11.19 -30.31 14.12
N VAL A 198 -10.76 -31.57 14.12
CA VAL A 198 -11.62 -32.75 14.22
C VAL A 198 -11.30 -33.45 15.53
N GLY A 199 -12.09 -33.14 16.56
CA GLY A 199 -12.01 -33.78 17.87
C GLY A 199 -12.96 -34.98 17.97
N GLN A 200 -12.57 -36.01 18.73
CA GLN A 200 -13.51 -37.03 19.20
C GLN A 200 -14.02 -36.63 20.58
N VAL A 201 -15.34 -36.65 20.76
CA VAL A 201 -15.95 -36.46 22.08
C VAL A 201 -15.81 -37.77 22.87
N GLU A 202 -15.48 -37.69 24.17
CA GLU A 202 -15.11 -38.80 25.06
C GLU A 202 -16.09 -40.00 25.09
N ASP A 203 -17.32 -39.85 24.59
CA ASP A 203 -18.32 -40.93 24.51
C ASP A 203 -18.36 -41.69 23.16
N GLY A 204 -17.37 -41.44 22.28
CA GLY A 204 -17.09 -42.24 21.07
C GLY A 204 -18.16 -42.22 19.96
N ARG A 205 -19.29 -41.54 20.16
CA ARG A 205 -20.43 -41.53 19.21
C ARG A 205 -20.56 -40.26 18.37
N PHE A 206 -19.82 -39.19 18.71
CA PHE A 206 -19.92 -37.91 18.02
C PHE A 206 -18.54 -37.35 17.68
N VAL A 207 -18.43 -36.77 16.48
CA VAL A 207 -17.26 -36.02 16.01
C VAL A 207 -17.53 -34.55 16.28
N GLU A 208 -16.65 -33.90 17.02
CA GLU A 208 -16.67 -32.45 17.19
C GLU A 208 -15.89 -31.81 16.03
N LEU A 209 -16.55 -30.95 15.25
CA LEU A 209 -15.92 -30.17 14.20
C LEU A 209 -15.82 -28.72 14.67
N LYS A 210 -14.60 -28.24 14.92
CA LYS A 210 -14.34 -26.83 15.22
C LYS A 210 -13.73 -26.15 13.99
N GLY A 211 -14.52 -25.29 13.35
CA GLY A 211 -14.05 -24.43 12.26
C GLY A 211 -13.52 -23.11 12.80
N LEU A 212 -12.24 -22.83 12.58
CA LEU A 212 -11.62 -21.53 12.87
C LEU A 212 -11.39 -20.80 11.55
N ALA A 213 -12.05 -19.65 11.35
CA ALA A 213 -11.90 -18.82 10.16
C ALA A 213 -11.13 -17.55 10.50
N PHE A 214 -9.97 -17.35 9.86
CA PHE A 214 -9.15 -16.15 10.03
C PHE A 214 -9.19 -15.27 8.79
N GLY A 215 -9.88 -14.12 8.88
CA GLY A 215 -9.93 -13.09 7.82
C GLY A 215 -11.35 -12.79 7.38
N ALA A 216 -11.72 -11.51 7.50
CA ALA A 216 -13.06 -10.96 7.37
C ALA A 216 -14.06 -11.47 8.43
N THR A 217 -14.33 -10.63 9.43
CA THR A 217 -15.50 -10.78 10.31
C THR A 217 -16.74 -10.43 9.50
N VAL A 218 -17.40 -11.42 8.90
CA VAL A 218 -18.79 -11.27 8.45
C VAL A 218 -19.67 -11.66 9.62
N SER A 219 -20.10 -10.67 10.41
CA SER A 219 -21.17 -10.87 11.38
C SER A 219 -22.51 -10.95 10.65
N THR A 220 -22.91 -12.15 10.26
CA THR A 220 -24.29 -12.39 9.85
C THR A 220 -25.09 -12.68 11.13
N PRO A 221 -26.11 -11.90 11.50
CA PRO A 221 -26.99 -12.27 12.59
C PRO A 221 -27.70 -13.57 12.20
N MET A 222 -27.37 -14.68 12.87
CA MET A 222 -28.18 -15.89 12.78
C MET A 222 -29.52 -15.58 13.45
N ASN A 223 -30.52 -15.24 12.64
CA ASN A 223 -31.89 -15.18 13.09
C ASN A 223 -32.33 -16.64 13.32
N GLY A 224 -32.23 -17.08 14.57
CA GLY A 224 -32.75 -18.38 15.02
C GLY A 224 -34.27 -18.36 14.99
N GLN A 225 -34.85 -18.41 13.79
CA GLN A 225 -36.26 -18.67 13.56
C GLN A 225 -36.42 -19.91 12.67
N GLY A 226 -36.48 -21.06 13.34
CA GLY A 226 -37.10 -22.29 12.86
C GLY A 226 -37.60 -23.02 14.11
N ARG A 227 -38.77 -22.62 14.61
CA ARG A 227 -40.10 -23.21 14.32
C ARG A 227 -40.26 -24.58 15.01
N ASN A 228 -41.23 -24.59 15.93
CA ASN A 228 -41.84 -25.70 16.68
C ASN A 228 -41.69 -27.09 16.08
#